data_AF-A0A7S1GI16-F1
#
_entry.id   AF-A0A7S1GI16-F1
#
_cell.length_a   1.000
_cell.length_b   1.000
_cell.length_c   1.000
_cell.angle_alpha   90.00
_cell.angle_beta   90.00
_cell.angle_gamma   90.00
#
_symmetry.space_group_name_H-M   'P 1'
#
loop_
_entity.id
_entity.type
_entity.pdbx_description
1 polymer ?
#
loop_
_entity_poly.entity_id
_entity_poly.type
_entity_poly.pdbx_seq_one_letter_code
_entity_poly.pdbx_strand_id
1 'polypeptide(L)'
;MMCCANDSLSKNFVATQVTPIRVESLSKLRRRPRRVSFEKAEIVGEVISCSSMTAEERDELWYHQSSLSQFKTEARELCRRIRDVDVGSQPLLDVARVDTTTAACTRGLEHRASIERQKNKFLAMRAILKAQARYEKSEQLAMVASKCTAWAKEIALCTGYQDFYYAYNPALLHLVPQTPSVKFPLVSRKKSSEDDISVEERPRRKKQRTLSPVPVARQSNAPPLIIL
;
A
#
# COMPACT_ATOMS: atom_id res chain seq x y z
N MET A 1 10.34 27.48 25.80
CA MET A 1 11.02 28.25 24.73
C MET A 1 11.88 27.28 23.94
N MET A 2 11.35 26.70 22.86
CA MET A 2 12.11 25.85 21.94
C MET A 2 12.33 26.64 20.66
N CYS A 3 13.60 26.91 20.34
CA CYS A 3 14.03 27.56 19.11
C CYS A 3 13.92 26.54 17.97
N CYS A 4 12.84 26.59 17.19
CA CYS A 4 12.81 25.94 15.89
C CYS A 4 13.67 26.77 14.93
N ALA A 5 14.88 26.28 14.63
CA ALA A 5 15.71 26.81 13.58
C ALA A 5 14.97 26.65 12.23
N ASN A 6 14.51 27.76 11.67
CA ASN A 6 14.07 27.83 10.29
C ASN A 6 15.32 27.76 9.41
N ASP A 7 15.71 26.53 9.06
CA ASP A 7 16.69 26.29 8.00
C ASP A 7 16.15 26.85 6.69
N SER A 8 16.58 28.07 6.41
CA SER A 8 16.36 28.81 5.19
C SER A 8 17.27 28.22 4.11
N LEU A 9 16.97 26.99 3.70
CA LEU A 9 17.61 26.34 2.56
C LEU A 9 17.30 27.16 1.31
N SER A 10 18.28 27.95 0.88
CA SER A 10 18.29 28.66 -0.38
C SER A 10 17.99 27.67 -1.51
N LYS A 11 16.84 27.89 -2.14
CA LYS A 11 16.32 27.07 -3.24
C LYS A 11 17.12 27.37 -4.50
N ASN A 12 18.34 26.85 -4.59
CA ASN A 12 18.97 26.60 -5.89
C ASN A 12 18.34 25.33 -6.47
N PHE A 13 17.08 25.47 -6.87
CA PHE A 13 16.32 24.44 -7.54
C PHE A 13 16.85 24.36 -8.97
N VAL A 14 17.91 23.56 -9.16
CA VAL A 14 18.32 23.13 -10.50
C VAL A 14 17.11 22.41 -11.09
N ALA A 15 16.44 23.08 -12.03
CA ALA A 15 15.31 22.57 -12.77
C ALA A 15 15.77 21.34 -13.57
N THR A 16 15.86 20.21 -12.90
CA THR A 16 16.08 18.92 -13.53
C THR A 16 14.85 18.70 -14.37
N GLN A 17 14.99 18.78 -15.69
CA GLN A 17 13.88 18.61 -16.61
C GLN A 17 13.20 17.27 -16.32
N VAL A 18 12.06 17.33 -15.62
CA VAL A 18 11.26 16.16 -15.29
C VAL A 18 10.65 15.71 -16.59
N THR A 19 11.27 14.73 -17.23
CA THR A 19 10.73 14.09 -18.42
C THR A 19 9.30 13.62 -18.12
N PRO A 20 8.32 13.99 -18.96
CA PRO A 20 6.92 13.73 -18.72
C PRO A 20 6.71 12.21 -18.59
N ILE A 21 6.29 11.78 -17.40
CA ILE A 21 6.01 10.37 -17.13
C ILE A 21 4.79 9.96 -17.95
N ARG A 22 5.01 9.25 -19.07
CA ARG A 22 3.96 8.61 -19.86
C ARG A 22 3.31 7.52 -19.01
N VAL A 23 2.11 7.79 -18.51
CA VAL A 23 1.31 6.82 -17.75
C VAL A 23 0.53 5.99 -18.76
N GLU A 24 1.07 4.84 -19.14
CA GLU A 24 0.31 3.88 -19.95
C GLU A 24 -0.92 3.41 -19.19
N SER A 25 -2.08 3.49 -19.85
CA SER A 25 -3.37 3.10 -19.28
C SER A 25 -3.42 1.59 -19.12
N LEU A 26 -3.40 1.14 -17.87
CA LEU A 26 -3.64 -0.24 -17.49
C LEU A 26 -5.14 -0.55 -17.62
N SER A 27 -5.62 -0.70 -18.86
CA SER A 27 -6.88 -1.39 -19.09
C SER A 27 -6.76 -2.81 -18.53
N LYS A 28 -7.87 -3.28 -17.96
CA LYS A 28 -8.03 -4.43 -17.06
C LYS A 28 -7.60 -5.77 -17.69
N LEU A 29 -6.30 -5.97 -17.92
CA LEU A 29 -5.74 -7.29 -18.13
C LEU A 29 -5.86 -8.02 -16.79
N ARG A 30 -6.66 -9.10 -16.76
CA ARG A 30 -6.64 -10.10 -15.68
C ARG A 30 -5.19 -10.60 -15.56
N ARG A 31 -4.40 -9.91 -14.73
CA ARG A 31 -3.02 -10.28 -14.47
C ARG A 31 -3.10 -11.64 -13.81
N ARG A 32 -2.71 -12.68 -14.56
CA ARG A 32 -2.37 -13.96 -13.95
C ARG A 32 -1.44 -13.63 -12.77
N PRO A 33 -1.68 -14.20 -11.58
CA PRO A 33 -0.80 -13.97 -10.45
C PRO A 33 0.62 -14.25 -10.94
N ARG A 34 1.45 -13.20 -10.98
CA ARG A 34 2.86 -13.33 -11.36
C ARG A 34 3.49 -14.10 -10.21
N ARG A 35 3.53 -15.42 -10.32
CA ARG A 35 4.34 -16.24 -9.44
C ARG A 35 5.78 -15.96 -9.82
N VAL A 36 6.52 -15.36 -8.89
CA VAL A 36 7.96 -15.25 -9.00
C VAL A 36 8.49 -16.67 -8.87
N SER A 37 9.00 -17.23 -9.96
CA SER A 37 9.75 -18.47 -9.93
C SER A 37 11.23 -18.10 -9.93
N PHE A 38 11.96 -18.60 -8.93
CA PHE A 38 13.42 -18.52 -8.94
C PHE A 38 13.93 -19.65 -9.84
N GLU A 39 14.83 -19.32 -10.76
CA GLU A 39 15.42 -20.31 -11.68
C GLU A 39 16.23 -21.37 -10.91
N LYS A 40 16.77 -20.99 -9.75
CA LYS A 40 17.47 -21.87 -8.83
C LYS A 40 17.04 -21.53 -7.40
N ALA A 41 16.28 -22.42 -6.78
CA ALA A 41 15.96 -22.32 -5.36
C ALA A 41 17.07 -23.06 -4.59
N GLU A 42 18.08 -22.32 -4.16
CA GLU A 42 19.10 -22.85 -3.27
C GLU A 42 18.63 -22.64 -1.82
N ILE A 43 18.71 -23.68 -0.99
CA ILE A 43 18.38 -23.58 0.43
C ILE A 43 19.54 -22.84 1.10
N VAL A 44 19.40 -21.52 1.26
CA VAL A 44 20.44 -20.65 1.86
C VAL A 44 20.55 -20.84 3.38
N GLY A 45 19.57 -21.50 3.99
CA GLY A 45 19.59 -21.88 5.40
C GLY A 45 18.26 -22.50 5.82
N GLU A 46 18.32 -23.37 6.83
CA GLU A 46 17.12 -23.86 7.49
C GLU A 46 16.64 -22.77 8.47
N VAL A 47 15.44 -22.25 8.24
CA VAL A 47 14.81 -21.35 9.21
C VAL A 47 14.34 -22.21 10.37
N ILE A 48 15.17 -22.31 11.40
CA ILE A 48 14.79 -22.92 12.66
C ILE A 48 13.54 -22.17 13.15
N SER A 49 12.43 -22.88 13.32
CA SER A 49 11.20 -22.28 13.83
C SER A 49 11.50 -21.63 15.19
N CYS A 50 11.47 -20.30 15.26
CA CYS A 50 11.87 -19.54 16.45
C CYS A 50 10.93 -19.69 17.66
N SER A 51 9.97 -20.61 17.62
CA SER A 51 9.01 -20.81 18.69
C SER A 51 8.71 -22.29 18.84
N SER A 52 9.46 -22.94 19.73
CA SER A 52 9.04 -24.19 20.35
C SER A 52 8.13 -23.88 21.55
N MET A 53 7.06 -23.12 21.33
CA MET A 53 6.05 -22.94 22.37
C MET A 53 5.23 -24.22 22.47
N THR A 54 5.13 -24.72 23.70
CA THR A 54 4.24 -25.82 24.07
C THR A 54 2.77 -25.43 23.86
N ALA A 55 1.86 -26.40 23.84
CA ALA A 55 0.45 -26.11 23.64
C ALA A 55 -0.12 -25.34 24.83
N GLU A 56 0.37 -25.65 26.02
CA GLU A 56 0.04 -25.05 27.30
C GLU A 56 0.44 -23.58 27.33
N GLU A 57 1.67 -23.24 26.91
CA GLU A 57 2.12 -21.85 26.79
C GLU A 57 1.30 -21.05 25.75
N ARG A 58 0.78 -21.71 24.70
CA ARG A 58 -0.10 -21.05 23.72
C ARG A 58 -1.46 -20.71 24.32
N ASP A 59 -1.94 -21.52 25.26
CA ASP A 59 -3.21 -21.29 25.95
C ASP A 59 -3.08 -20.25 27.08
N GLU A 60 -1.86 -20.01 27.59
CA GLU A 60 -1.54 -18.87 28.47
C GLU A 60 -1.41 -17.52 27.74
N LEU A 61 -1.45 -17.51 26.41
CA LEU A 61 -1.44 -16.25 25.66
C LEU A 61 -2.67 -15.40 25.97
N TRP A 62 -2.49 -14.08 25.95
CA TRP A 62 -3.54 -13.10 26.27
C TRP A 62 -4.78 -13.19 25.38
N TYR A 63 -4.70 -13.88 24.24
CA TYR A 63 -5.81 -14.08 23.32
C TYR A 63 -5.78 -15.48 22.71
N HIS A 64 -6.88 -16.21 22.85
CA HIS A 64 -7.07 -17.46 22.13
C HIS A 64 -7.12 -17.24 20.60
N GLN A 65 -6.70 -18.26 19.86
CA GLN A 65 -6.65 -18.23 18.40
C GLN A 65 -8.04 -17.97 17.77
N SER A 66 -9.11 -18.47 18.40
CA SER A 66 -10.50 -18.20 18.01
C SER A 66 -10.82 -16.71 18.12
N SER A 67 -10.51 -16.08 19.25
CA SER A 67 -10.70 -14.64 19.48
C SER A 67 -9.92 -13.79 18.48
N LEU A 68 -8.65 -14.12 18.21
CA LEU A 68 -7.85 -13.45 17.19
C LEU A 68 -8.45 -13.55 15.79
N SER A 69 -9.05 -14.70 15.47
CA SER A 69 -9.70 -14.93 14.18
C SER A 69 -11.01 -14.15 14.06
N GLN A 70 -11.77 -14.07 15.14
CA GLN A 70 -12.96 -13.24 15.25
C GLN A 70 -12.63 -11.76 15.08
N PHE A 71 -11.66 -11.23 15.83
CA PHE A 71 -11.22 -9.84 15.71
C PHE A 71 -10.77 -9.49 14.29
N LYS A 72 -10.05 -10.39 13.62
CA LYS A 72 -9.66 -10.20 12.21
C LYS A 72 -10.89 -10.11 11.29
N THR A 73 -11.91 -10.91 11.54
CA THR A 73 -13.15 -10.94 10.73
C THR A 73 -13.95 -9.66 10.93
N GLU A 74 -14.19 -9.28 12.19
CA GLU A 74 -14.89 -8.05 12.57
C GLU A 74 -14.17 -6.80 12.02
N ALA A 75 -12.85 -6.72 12.14
CA ALA A 75 -12.06 -5.61 11.59
C ALA A 75 -12.18 -5.51 10.05
N ARG A 76 -12.20 -6.65 9.35
CA ARG A 76 -12.40 -6.69 7.88
C ARG A 76 -13.81 -6.25 7.50
N GLU A 77 -14.82 -6.65 8.26
CA GLU A 77 -16.21 -6.23 8.05
C GLU A 77 -16.39 -4.74 8.31
N LEU A 78 -15.82 -4.22 9.39
CA LEU A 78 -15.80 -2.79 9.67
C LEU A 78 -15.13 -2.01 8.52
N CYS A 79 -13.98 -2.47 8.02
CA CYS A 79 -13.33 -1.86 6.84
C CYS A 79 -14.16 -1.95 5.55
N ARG A 80 -15.04 -2.95 5.41
CA ARG A 80 -15.99 -3.02 4.28
C ARG A 80 -17.08 -1.97 4.45
N ARG A 81 -17.73 -1.94 5.61
CA ARG A 81 -18.76 -0.94 5.95
C ARG A 81 -18.28 0.50 5.74
N ILE A 82 -17.08 0.84 6.23
CA ILE A 82 -16.51 2.19 6.05
C ILE A 82 -16.36 2.56 4.57
N ARG A 83 -16.01 1.59 3.71
CA ARG A 83 -15.85 1.83 2.26
C ARG A 83 -17.18 1.88 1.51
N ASP A 84 -18.20 1.17 1.98
CA ASP A 84 -19.51 1.10 1.31
C ASP A 84 -20.31 2.40 1.51
N VAL A 85 -20.12 3.11 2.62
CA VAL A 85 -20.77 4.41 2.91
C VAL A 85 -20.35 5.51 1.92
N ASP A 86 -19.14 5.43 1.36
CA ASP A 86 -18.50 6.49 0.59
C ASP A 86 -18.95 6.55 -0.90
N VAL A 87 -19.77 5.60 -1.37
CA VAL A 87 -20.13 5.46 -2.79
C VAL A 87 -21.47 6.11 -3.15
N GLY A 88 -22.36 6.34 -2.18
CA GLY A 88 -23.72 6.84 -2.43
C GLY A 88 -24.07 8.18 -1.78
N SER A 89 -23.33 8.57 -0.74
CA SER A 89 -23.55 9.80 -0.01
C SER A 89 -22.45 10.79 -0.39
N GLN A 90 -22.83 12.02 -0.77
CA GLN A 90 -21.89 13.12 -1.00
C GLN A 90 -20.78 13.12 0.07
N PRO A 91 -19.51 13.42 -0.30
CA PRO A 91 -18.39 13.47 0.62
C PRO A 91 -18.56 14.69 1.53
N LEU A 92 -19.46 14.58 2.49
CA LEU A 92 -19.65 15.56 3.53
C LEU A 92 -18.46 15.39 4.46
N LEU A 93 -17.50 16.29 4.31
CA LEU A 93 -16.40 16.56 5.22
C LEU A 93 -16.93 17.02 6.59
N ASP A 94 -17.79 16.22 7.22
CA ASP A 94 -18.34 16.48 8.54
C ASP A 94 -18.03 15.28 9.44
N VAL A 95 -16.82 15.34 9.98
CA VAL A 95 -16.35 14.55 11.13
C VAL A 95 -17.25 14.79 12.38
N ALA A 96 -18.23 15.69 12.31
CA ALA A 96 -19.02 16.16 13.45
C ALA A 96 -20.42 15.56 13.62
N ARG A 97 -20.90 14.67 12.73
CA ARG A 97 -22.26 14.11 12.81
C ARG A 97 -22.34 12.58 12.79
N VAL A 98 -21.35 11.91 13.38
CA VAL A 98 -21.53 10.50 13.75
C VAL A 98 -22.14 10.47 15.13
N ASP A 99 -23.43 10.09 15.19
CA ASP A 99 -24.14 9.79 16.43
C ASP A 99 -23.25 8.93 17.33
N THR A 100 -22.93 9.47 18.50
CA THR A 100 -21.95 8.98 19.49
C THR A 100 -22.29 7.60 20.07
N THR A 101 -23.45 7.03 19.73
CA THR A 101 -23.91 5.75 20.26
C THR A 101 -23.26 4.53 19.62
N THR A 102 -22.67 4.66 18.42
CA THR A 102 -21.93 3.56 17.77
C THR A 102 -20.78 4.07 16.90
N ALA A 103 -20.02 5.05 17.41
CA ALA A 103 -18.76 5.45 16.80
C ALA A 103 -17.74 4.30 16.92
N ALA A 104 -17.89 3.28 16.07
CA ALA A 104 -16.90 2.22 15.92
C ALA A 104 -15.58 2.92 15.61
N CYS A 105 -14.69 2.91 16.59
CA CYS A 105 -13.42 3.63 16.53
C CYS A 105 -12.68 3.14 15.27
N THR A 106 -12.72 3.94 14.20
CA THR A 106 -12.05 3.62 12.92
C THR A 106 -10.53 3.80 13.02
N ARG A 107 -10.07 4.15 14.22
CA ARG A 107 -8.68 4.44 14.54
C ARG A 107 -7.84 3.17 14.45
N GLY A 108 -6.68 3.28 13.82
CA GLY A 108 -5.83 2.14 13.44
C GLY A 108 -6.28 1.40 12.17
N LEU A 109 -7.47 1.70 11.62
CA LEU A 109 -7.95 1.13 10.36
C LEU A 109 -7.81 2.11 9.18
N GLU A 110 -7.20 3.27 9.36
CA GLU A 110 -7.12 4.33 8.34
C GLU A 110 -6.34 3.85 7.12
N HIS A 111 -5.34 2.98 7.29
CA HIS A 111 -4.63 2.41 6.15
C HIS A 111 -5.53 1.52 5.27
N ARG A 112 -6.59 0.93 5.84
CA ARG A 112 -7.53 0.06 5.11
C ARG A 112 -8.79 0.80 4.66
N ALA A 113 -9.19 1.82 5.41
CA ALA A 113 -10.36 2.64 5.16
C ALA A 113 -10.06 3.81 4.22
N SER A 114 -8.98 4.57 4.44
CA SER A 114 -8.65 5.76 3.65
C SER A 114 -8.09 5.37 2.28
N ILE A 115 -8.91 5.57 1.25
CA ILE A 115 -8.53 5.39 -0.15
C ILE A 115 -7.35 6.32 -0.49
N GLU A 116 -7.35 7.54 0.03
CA GLU A 116 -6.27 8.50 -0.17
C GLU A 116 -4.93 7.99 0.38
N ARG A 117 -4.88 7.52 1.63
CA ARG A 117 -3.65 6.94 2.21
C ARG A 117 -3.15 5.75 1.41
N GLN A 118 -4.04 4.87 0.96
CA GLN A 118 -3.68 3.72 0.12
C GLN A 118 -3.10 4.17 -1.22
N LYS A 119 -3.74 5.14 -1.87
CA LYS A 119 -3.28 5.73 -3.14
C LYS A 119 -1.91 6.38 -2.98
N ASN A 120 -1.72 7.20 -1.95
CA ASN A 120 -0.47 7.90 -1.68
C ASN A 120 0.65 6.93 -1.34
N LYS A 121 0.39 5.88 -0.53
CA LYS A 121 1.34 4.79 -0.30
C LYS A 121 1.74 4.09 -1.59
N PHE A 122 0.77 3.74 -2.44
CA PHE A 122 1.04 3.11 -3.73
C PHE A 122 1.90 4.00 -4.63
N LEU A 123 1.57 5.30 -4.71
CA LEU A 123 2.34 6.27 -5.49
C LEU A 123 3.77 6.44 -4.95
N ALA A 124 3.94 6.53 -3.63
CA ALA A 124 5.24 6.60 -2.97
C ALA A 124 6.10 5.38 -3.32
N MET A 125 5.57 4.17 -3.11
CA MET A 125 6.27 2.93 -3.41
C MET A 125 6.66 2.85 -4.90
N ARG A 126 5.75 3.22 -5.80
CA ARG A 126 6.02 3.24 -7.24
C ARG A 126 7.10 4.27 -7.61
N ALA A 127 7.09 5.44 -6.98
CA ALA A 127 8.09 6.47 -7.21
C ALA A 127 9.47 6.03 -6.74
N ILE A 128 9.55 5.41 -5.56
CA ILE A 128 10.80 4.86 -5.00
C ILE A 128 11.37 3.77 -5.91
N LEU A 129 10.55 2.80 -6.33
CA LEU A 129 11.01 1.73 -7.24
C LEU A 129 11.49 2.27 -8.59
N LYS A 130 10.82 3.30 -9.13
CA LYS A 130 11.27 3.98 -10.35
C LYS A 130 12.57 4.75 -10.13
N ALA A 131 12.71 5.41 -9.00
CA ALA A 131 13.92 6.14 -8.62
C ALA A 131 15.10 5.17 -8.48
N GLN A 132 14.89 4.01 -7.84
CA GLN A 132 15.90 2.96 -7.72
C GLN A 132 16.40 2.44 -9.07
N ALA A 133 15.51 2.33 -10.06
CA ALA A 133 15.89 1.92 -11.41
C ALA A 133 16.61 3.02 -12.23
N ARG A 134 16.58 4.28 -11.77
CA ARG A 134 17.12 5.45 -12.49
C ARG A 134 18.38 6.02 -11.86
N TYR A 135 18.46 6.00 -10.55
CA TYR A 135 19.54 6.59 -9.79
C TYR A 135 20.46 5.49 -9.28
N GLU A 136 21.75 5.65 -9.55
CA GLU A 136 22.80 4.80 -9.00
C GLU A 136 23.18 5.23 -7.58
N LYS A 137 23.10 6.54 -7.29
CA LYS A 137 23.44 7.12 -5.99
C LYS A 137 22.32 6.94 -4.97
N SER A 138 22.64 6.36 -3.82
CA SER A 138 21.73 6.15 -2.69
C SER A 138 21.14 7.44 -2.12
N GLU A 139 21.91 8.54 -2.12
CA GLU A 139 21.46 9.85 -1.63
C GLU A 139 20.24 10.38 -2.38
N GLN A 140 20.22 10.20 -3.71
CA GLN A 140 19.09 10.64 -4.55
C GLN A 140 17.84 9.80 -4.26
N LEU A 141 18.01 8.49 -4.08
CA LEU A 141 16.93 7.59 -3.69
C LEU A 141 16.37 7.96 -2.30
N ALA A 142 17.25 8.24 -1.33
CA ALA A 142 16.88 8.68 0.01
C ALA A 142 16.10 10.00 -0.03
N MET A 143 16.50 10.95 -0.89
CA MET A 143 15.77 12.20 -1.08
C MET A 143 14.36 11.97 -1.63
N VAL A 144 14.19 11.11 -2.63
CA VAL A 144 12.85 10.76 -3.17
C VAL A 144 12.00 10.09 -2.11
N ALA A 145 12.55 9.12 -1.38
CA ALA A 145 11.85 8.41 -0.31
C ALA A 145 11.43 9.37 0.82
N SER A 146 12.31 10.27 1.23
CA SER A 146 12.04 11.30 2.24
C SER A 146 10.88 12.21 1.81
N LYS A 147 10.91 12.72 0.57
CA LYS A 147 9.82 13.55 0.02
C LYS A 147 8.50 12.79 -0.04
N CYS A 148 8.52 11.53 -0.51
CA CYS A 148 7.30 10.71 -0.61
C CYS A 148 6.71 10.36 0.76
N THR A 149 7.52 10.30 1.82
CA THR A 149 7.08 9.97 3.18
C THR A 149 6.78 11.20 4.04
N ALA A 150 7.20 12.40 3.63
CA ALA A 150 6.94 13.66 4.36
C ALA A 150 5.45 13.88 4.65
N TRP A 151 4.59 13.70 3.63
CA TRP A 151 3.14 13.76 3.78
C TRP A 151 2.60 12.79 4.84
N ALA A 152 3.10 11.55 4.85
CA ALA A 152 2.67 10.54 5.81
C ALA A 152 3.11 10.89 7.24
N LYS A 153 4.29 11.49 7.41
CA LYS A 153 4.79 11.96 8.72
C LYS A 153 3.92 13.07 9.29
N GLU A 154 3.58 14.07 8.49
CA GLU A 154 2.75 15.19 8.93
C GLU A 154 1.36 14.72 9.33
N ILE A 155 0.76 13.84 8.54
CA ILE A 155 -0.52 13.23 8.89
C ILE A 155 -0.43 12.46 10.20
N ALA A 156 0.59 11.63 10.38
CA ALA A 156 0.75 10.87 11.61
C ALA A 156 0.89 11.79 12.83
N LEU A 157 1.59 12.91 12.67
CA LEU A 157 1.73 13.94 13.70
C LEU A 157 0.40 14.64 14.00
N CYS A 158 -0.33 15.10 12.99
CA CYS A 158 -1.66 15.71 13.19
C CYS A 158 -2.63 14.76 13.87
N THR A 159 -2.70 13.50 13.40
CA THR A 159 -3.51 12.46 14.03
C THR A 159 -3.07 12.23 15.47
N GLY A 160 -1.77 12.11 15.74
CA GLY A 160 -1.23 11.95 17.09
C GLY A 160 -1.57 13.10 18.05
N TYR A 161 -1.63 14.34 17.55
CA TYR A 161 -2.12 15.47 18.36
C TYR A 161 -3.61 15.38 18.64
N GLN A 162 -4.44 15.13 17.62
CA GLN A 162 -5.89 14.96 17.81
C GLN A 162 -6.18 13.87 18.84
N ASP A 163 -5.47 12.76 18.70
CA ASP A 163 -5.48 11.60 19.58
C ASP A 163 -5.13 11.94 21.03
N PHE A 164 -4.06 12.71 21.23
CA PHE A 164 -3.63 13.17 22.54
C PHE A 164 -4.68 14.08 23.18
N TYR A 165 -5.14 15.11 22.47
CA TYR A 165 -6.12 16.05 23.02
C TYR A 165 -7.47 15.37 23.26
N TYR A 166 -7.90 14.46 22.40
CA TYR A 166 -9.11 13.68 22.62
C TYR A 166 -9.05 12.89 23.94
N ALA A 167 -7.90 12.28 24.26
CA ALA A 167 -7.74 11.47 25.46
C ALA A 167 -7.57 12.31 26.74
N TYR A 168 -6.81 13.41 26.68
CA TYR A 168 -6.36 14.14 27.88
C TYR A 168 -7.00 15.52 28.06
N ASN A 169 -7.35 16.23 26.98
CA ASN A 169 -7.93 17.57 27.06
C ASN A 169 -8.83 17.86 25.86
N PRO A 170 -10.08 17.34 25.86
CA PRO A 170 -10.98 17.45 24.71
C PRO A 170 -11.39 18.88 24.41
N ALA A 171 -11.34 19.79 25.40
CA ALA A 171 -11.63 21.21 25.21
C ALA A 171 -10.66 21.87 24.22
N LEU A 172 -9.41 21.39 24.11
CA LEU A 172 -8.40 21.93 23.20
C LEU A 172 -8.40 21.27 21.82
N LEU A 173 -9.27 20.28 21.56
CA LEU A 173 -9.26 19.52 20.31
C LEU A 173 -9.46 20.41 19.07
N HIS A 174 -10.26 21.48 19.21
CA HIS A 174 -10.53 22.44 18.13
C HIS A 174 -9.30 23.25 17.68
N LEU A 175 -8.23 23.29 18.50
CA LEU A 175 -6.98 23.97 18.15
C LEU A 175 -6.10 23.12 17.22
N VAL A 176 -6.34 21.81 17.15
CA VAL A 176 -5.55 20.93 16.29
C VAL A 176 -6.04 21.04 14.85
N PRO A 177 -5.14 21.27 13.87
CA PRO A 177 -5.53 21.26 12.46
C PRO A 177 -6.25 19.95 12.09
N GLN A 178 -7.42 20.07 11.48
CA GLN A 178 -8.20 18.89 11.07
C GLN A 178 -7.59 18.18 9.86
N THR A 179 -6.89 18.92 9.01
CA THR A 179 -6.24 18.41 7.81
C THR A 179 -4.80 18.91 7.72
N PRO A 180 -3.83 18.06 7.35
CA PRO A 180 -2.48 18.53 7.02
C PRO A 180 -2.56 19.55 5.88
N SER A 181 -1.73 20.59 5.94
CA SER A 181 -1.64 21.57 4.83
C SER A 181 -0.90 20.96 3.63
N VAL A 182 -0.04 19.97 3.90
CA VAL A 182 0.82 19.39 2.87
C VAL A 182 0.03 18.50 1.92
N LYS A 183 0.12 18.86 0.64
CA LYS A 183 -0.34 18.03 -0.48
C LYS A 183 0.72 16.97 -0.80
N PHE A 184 0.26 15.76 -1.12
CA PHE A 184 1.17 14.70 -1.56
C PHE A 184 1.96 15.16 -2.80
N PRO A 185 3.31 15.06 -2.79
CA PRO A 185 4.16 15.73 -3.78
C PRO A 185 4.04 15.17 -5.20
N LEU A 186 3.42 14.00 -5.38
CA LEU A 186 3.24 13.39 -6.69
C LEU A 186 1.80 13.63 -7.16
N VAL A 187 1.62 14.66 -7.98
CA VAL A 187 0.37 14.87 -8.69
C VAL A 187 0.26 13.80 -9.78
N SER A 188 -0.77 12.97 -9.72
CA SER A 188 -1.13 12.13 -10.86
C SER A 188 -1.48 13.08 -12.00
N ARG A 189 -0.63 13.15 -13.04
CA ARG A 189 -1.01 13.81 -14.29
C ARG A 189 -2.32 13.19 -14.74
N LYS A 190 -3.42 13.94 -14.61
CA LYS A 190 -4.67 13.59 -15.28
C LYS A 190 -4.29 13.51 -16.75
N LYS A 191 -4.45 12.32 -17.33
CA LYS A 191 -4.31 12.13 -18.77
C LYS A 191 -5.46 12.94 -19.35
N SER A 192 -5.19 14.19 -19.74
CA SER A 192 -6.16 15.03 -20.42
C SER A 192 -6.66 14.23 -21.61
N SER A 193 -7.94 13.89 -21.59
CA SER A 193 -8.60 13.09 -22.61
C SER A 193 -8.98 13.93 -23.82
N GLU A 194 -8.24 14.99 -24.12
CA GLU A 194 -8.61 15.97 -25.16
C GLU A 194 -7.96 15.73 -26.52
N ASP A 195 -7.18 14.66 -26.70
CA ASP A 195 -6.80 14.26 -28.04
C ASP A 195 -7.81 13.24 -28.58
N ASP A 196 -8.81 13.80 -29.26
CA ASP A 196 -9.62 13.19 -30.33
C ASP A 196 -8.67 12.61 -31.40
N ILE A 197 -8.03 11.50 -31.08
CA ILE A 197 -7.27 10.71 -32.06
C ILE A 197 -8.30 9.87 -32.79
N SER A 198 -8.67 10.35 -33.97
CA SER A 198 -9.33 9.60 -35.02
C SER A 198 -8.73 8.20 -35.08
N VAL A 199 -9.62 7.21 -34.93
CA VAL A 199 -9.28 5.79 -34.87
C VAL A 199 -8.81 5.34 -36.25
N GLU A 200 -7.51 5.50 -36.52
CA GLU A 200 -6.87 4.78 -37.62
C GLU A 200 -6.64 3.34 -37.15
N GLU A 201 -7.43 2.45 -37.75
CA GLU A 201 -7.62 1.06 -37.41
C GLU A 201 -6.31 0.27 -37.57
N ARG A 202 -5.48 0.25 -36.52
CA ARG A 202 -4.31 -0.64 -36.51
C ARG A 202 -4.79 -2.10 -36.49
N PRO A 203 -4.43 -2.91 -37.50
CA PRO A 203 -4.88 -4.30 -37.59
C PRO A 203 -4.44 -5.07 -36.36
N ARG A 204 -5.44 -5.60 -35.64
CA ARG A 204 -5.26 -6.48 -34.50
C ARG A 204 -4.46 -7.71 -34.97
N ARG A 205 -3.16 -7.74 -34.67
CA ARG A 205 -2.36 -8.96 -34.73
C ARG A 205 -3.00 -9.98 -33.79
N LYS A 206 -3.84 -10.86 -34.35
CA LYS A 206 -4.31 -12.09 -33.72
C LYS A 206 -3.07 -12.87 -33.33
N LYS A 207 -2.65 -12.74 -32.07
CA LYS A 207 -1.60 -13.58 -31.49
C LYS A 207 -2.19 -14.98 -31.42
N GLN A 208 -1.98 -15.76 -32.47
CA GLN A 208 -2.31 -17.17 -32.49
C GLN A 208 -1.67 -17.79 -31.26
N ARG A 209 -2.53 -18.33 -30.42
CA ARG A 209 -2.18 -18.99 -29.19
C ARG A 209 -1.64 -20.35 -29.60
N THR A 210 -0.34 -20.40 -29.91
CA THR A 210 0.37 -21.66 -30.10
C THR A 210 0.23 -22.45 -28.80
N LEU A 211 -0.54 -23.54 -28.87
CA LEU A 211 -0.65 -24.53 -27.81
C LEU A 211 0.75 -25.14 -27.68
N SER A 212 1.47 -24.76 -26.63
CA SER A 212 2.69 -25.46 -26.25
C SER A 212 2.34 -26.92 -25.96
N PRO A 213 3.07 -27.89 -26.54
CA PRO A 213 2.80 -29.31 -26.33
C PRO A 213 2.89 -29.66 -24.84
N VAL A 214 1.90 -30.40 -24.37
CA VAL A 214 1.86 -30.94 -23.01
C VAL A 214 3.05 -31.91 -22.86
N PRO A 215 3.92 -31.75 -21.85
CA PRO A 215 4.97 -32.72 -21.60
C PRO A 215 4.34 -34.05 -21.20
N VAL A 216 4.48 -35.06 -22.07
CA VAL A 216 4.11 -36.44 -21.79
C VAL A 216 4.98 -36.94 -20.64
N ALA A 217 4.35 -37.28 -19.52
CA ALA A 217 5.02 -37.87 -18.38
C ALA A 217 5.70 -39.18 -18.81
N ARG A 218 7.04 -39.22 -18.77
CA ARG A 218 7.81 -40.45 -18.88
C ARG A 218 7.47 -41.33 -17.68
N GLN A 219 6.74 -42.42 -17.91
CA GLN A 219 6.62 -43.51 -16.95
C GLN A 219 8.02 -44.11 -16.74
N SER A 220 8.56 -43.92 -15.54
CA SER A 220 9.76 -44.61 -15.08
C SER A 220 9.38 -46.06 -14.75
N ASN A 221 9.72 -46.98 -15.64
CA ASN A 221 9.71 -48.42 -15.33
C ASN A 221 10.82 -48.69 -14.31
N ALA A 222 10.45 -48.79 -13.03
CA ALA A 222 11.32 -49.34 -12.01
C ALA A 222 11.35 -50.88 -12.15
N PRO A 223 12.53 -51.53 -12.16
CA PRO A 223 12.62 -52.98 -12.18
C PRO A 223 12.16 -53.59 -10.85
N PRO A 224 11.57 -54.80 -10.85
CA PRO A 224 11.12 -55.47 -9.64
C PRO A 224 12.30 -55.90 -8.77
N LEU A 225 12.22 -55.58 -7.48
CA LEU A 225 13.12 -56.10 -6.45
C LEU A 225 12.88 -57.60 -6.29
N ILE A 226 13.88 -58.40 -6.63
CA ILE A 226 13.95 -59.82 -6.26
C ILE A 226 14.48 -59.87 -4.83
N ILE A 227 13.64 -60.28 -3.89
CA ILE A 227 14.04 -60.60 -2.52
C ILE A 227 14.45 -62.08 -2.53
N LEU A 228 15.73 -62.33 -2.23
CA LEU A 228 16.26 -63.66 -1.91
C LEU A 228 16.27 -63.86 -0.39
#